data_AF-A0A6B3CNX1-F1
#
_entry.id   AF-A0A6B3CNX1-F1
#
_cell.length_a   1.000
_cell.length_b   1.000
_cell.length_c   1.000
_cell.angle_alpha   90.00
_cell.angle_beta   90.00
_cell.angle_gamma   90.00
#
_symmetry.space_group_name_H-M   'P 1'
#
loop_
_entity.id
_entity.type
_entity.pdbx_description
1 polymer ?
#
loop_
_entity_poly.entity_id
_entity_poly.type
_entity_poly.pdbx_seq_one_letter_code
_entity_poly.pdbx_strand_id
1 'polypeptide(L)'
;NKVGFGVSGVGEYLDQIKAGELRVLAVTGPERVDDLEDAPTLKESGYDVNFTNWRGIVAPPGLSEAQRTKLTRLFEELHDSPEW
;
A
#
# COMPACT_ATOMS: atom_id res chain seq x y z
N ASN A 1 -13.81 8.73 -22.37
CA ASN A 1 -14.00 8.21 -21.00
C ASN A 1 -15.04 7.11 -20.98
N LYS A 2 -14.62 5.83 -20.83
CA LYS A 2 -15.51 4.65 -20.74
C LYS A 2 -15.66 4.10 -19.31
N VAL A 3 -14.92 4.64 -18.34
CA VAL A 3 -14.90 4.22 -16.93
C VAL A 3 -15.16 5.44 -16.06
N GLY A 4 -16.04 5.32 -15.06
CA GLY A 4 -16.48 6.44 -14.19
C GLY A 4 -15.67 6.63 -12.91
N PHE A 5 -15.03 5.57 -12.40
CA PHE A 5 -14.11 5.58 -11.27
C PHE A 5 -13.26 4.31 -11.28
N GLY A 6 -12.15 4.30 -10.53
CA GLY A 6 -11.27 3.15 -10.36
C GLY A 6 -10.61 3.15 -9.00
N VAL A 7 -10.06 2.00 -8.59
CA VAL A 7 -9.35 1.82 -7.32
C VAL A 7 -7.98 1.20 -7.64
N SER A 8 -6.91 1.80 -7.13
CA SER A 8 -5.52 1.34 -7.27
C SER A 8 -4.73 1.78 -6.04
N GLY A 9 -3.45 1.42 -5.97
CA GLY A 9 -2.54 2.01 -4.98
C GLY A 9 -2.29 3.49 -5.24
N VAL A 10 -1.81 4.17 -4.19
CA VAL A 10 -1.56 5.62 -4.23
C VAL A 10 -0.46 5.95 -5.23
N GLY A 11 0.63 5.18 -5.24
CA GLY A 11 1.77 5.42 -6.13
C GLY A 11 1.42 5.35 -7.62
N GLU A 12 0.41 4.56 -8.00
CA GLU A 12 -0.02 4.46 -9.40
C GLU A 12 -0.82 5.68 -9.90
N TYR A 13 -1.41 6.47 -9.00
CA TYR A 13 -2.26 7.62 -9.34
C TYR A 13 -1.75 8.97 -8.84
N LEU A 14 -0.73 9.00 -8.00
CA LEU A 14 -0.32 10.22 -7.29
C LEU A 14 0.03 11.37 -8.24
N ASP A 15 0.76 11.08 -9.31
CA ASP A 15 1.17 12.10 -10.28
C ASP A 15 -0.04 12.66 -11.05
N GLN A 16 -0.98 11.82 -11.46
CA GLN A 16 -2.19 12.25 -12.15
C GLN A 16 -3.15 13.03 -11.22
N ILE A 17 -3.17 12.69 -9.93
CA ILE A 17 -3.89 13.46 -8.90
C ILE A 17 -3.25 14.84 -8.73
N LYS A 18 -1.91 14.91 -8.58
CA LYS A 18 -1.15 16.17 -8.46
C LYS A 18 -1.28 17.04 -9.72
N ALA A 19 -1.40 16.42 -10.90
CA ALA A 19 -1.67 17.11 -12.17
C ALA A 19 -3.12 17.58 -12.35
N GLY A 20 -4.05 17.19 -11.45
CA GLY A 20 -5.48 17.54 -11.53
C GLY A 20 -6.27 16.74 -12.57
N GLU A 21 -5.69 15.68 -13.13
CA GLU A 21 -6.33 14.80 -14.12
C GLU A 21 -7.29 13.80 -13.45
N LEU A 22 -6.97 13.41 -12.20
CA LEU A 22 -7.79 12.54 -11.37
C LEU A 22 -8.22 13.26 -10.09
N ARG A 23 -9.44 12.96 -9.65
CA ARG A 23 -9.96 13.39 -8.35
C ARG A 23 -9.97 12.21 -7.39
N VAL A 24 -9.21 12.31 -6.30
CA VAL A 24 -9.27 11.35 -5.20
C VAL A 24 -10.62 11.46 -4.49
N LEU A 25 -11.25 10.32 -4.20
CA LEU A 25 -12.55 10.25 -3.52
C LEU A 25 -12.40 9.85 -2.05
N ALA A 26 -11.55 8.85 -1.80
CA ALA A 26 -11.25 8.33 -0.47
C ALA A 26 -9.98 7.46 -0.56
N VAL A 27 -9.38 7.17 0.60
CA VAL A 27 -8.40 6.11 0.78
C VAL A 27 -9.03 4.91 1.51
N THR A 28 -8.55 3.70 1.21
CA THR A 28 -9.11 2.46 1.76
C THR A 28 -8.37 1.94 3.00
N GLY A 29 -7.21 2.53 3.31
CA GLY A 29 -6.44 2.22 4.50
C GLY A 29 -7.11 2.75 5.79
N PRO A 30 -6.58 2.35 6.96
CA PRO A 30 -7.13 2.76 8.25
C PRO A 30 -6.93 4.25 8.56
N GLU A 31 -5.93 4.87 7.92
CA GLU A 31 -5.50 6.24 8.14
C GLU A 31 -5.40 6.99 6.80
N ARG A 32 -5.39 8.33 6.89
CA ARG A 32 -5.13 9.19 5.73
C ARG A 32 -3.69 9.03 5.26
N VAL A 33 -3.43 9.43 4.03
CA VAL A 33 -2.09 9.37 3.42
C VAL A 33 -1.55 10.80 3.36
N ASP A 34 -0.32 11.02 3.81
CA ASP A 34 0.30 12.36 3.92
C ASP A 34 0.28 13.17 2.61
N ASP A 35 0.48 12.50 1.48
CA ASP A 35 0.41 13.14 0.15
C ASP A 35 -1.03 13.50 -0.29
N LEU A 36 -2.05 13.04 0.43
CA LEU A 36 -3.49 13.11 0.10
C LEU A 36 -4.33 13.47 1.34
N GLU A 37 -3.88 14.41 2.18
CA GLU A 37 -4.51 14.71 3.48
C GLU A 37 -6.00 15.10 3.39
N ASP A 38 -6.43 15.69 2.27
CA ASP A 38 -7.83 16.07 2.05
C ASP A 38 -8.75 14.87 1.80
N ALA A 39 -8.19 13.73 1.37
CA ALA A 39 -8.97 12.54 1.07
C ALA A 39 -9.38 11.82 2.37
N PRO A 40 -10.67 11.63 2.63
CA PRO A 40 -11.11 10.88 3.80
C PRO A 40 -10.79 9.39 3.64
N THR A 41 -10.69 8.67 4.76
CA THR A 41 -10.77 7.22 4.71
C THR A 41 -12.22 6.79 4.39
N LEU A 42 -12.40 5.57 3.87
CA LEU A 42 -13.75 4.99 3.76
C LEU A 42 -14.46 4.90 5.13
N LYS A 43 -13.69 4.65 6.20
CA LYS A 43 -14.19 4.61 7.58
C LYS A 43 -14.73 5.95 8.07
N GLU A 44 -14.01 7.04 7.83
CA GLU A 44 -14.46 8.41 8.11
C GLU A 44 -15.71 8.77 7.29
N SER A 45 -15.87 8.14 6.12
CA SER A 45 -17.03 8.31 5.23
C SER A 45 -18.22 7.42 5.62
N GLY A 46 -18.14 6.68 6.73
CA GLY A 46 -19.24 5.85 7.25
C GLY A 46 -19.27 4.41 6.74
N TYR A 47 -18.23 3.96 6.01
CA TYR A 47 -18.11 2.59 5.53
C TYR A 47 -17.07 1.83 6.35
N ASP A 48 -17.46 0.75 7.01
CA ASP A 48 -16.52 -0.10 7.77
C ASP A 48 -15.68 -0.98 6.83
N VAL A 49 -14.78 -0.33 6.11
CA VAL A 49 -13.87 -0.94 5.14
C VAL A 49 -12.45 -0.52 5.50
N ASN A 50 -11.62 -1.52 5.76
CA ASN A 50 -10.18 -1.39 5.84
C ASN A 50 -9.56 -2.37 4.84
N PHE A 51 -8.96 -1.84 3.80
CA PHE A 51 -8.32 -2.62 2.76
C PHE A 51 -7.00 -1.97 2.36
N THR A 52 -5.90 -2.62 2.72
CA THR A 52 -4.54 -2.20 2.37
C THR A 52 -3.90 -3.19 1.38
N ASN A 53 -3.17 -2.64 0.42
CA ASN A 53 -2.48 -3.41 -0.61
C ASN A 53 -1.08 -3.79 -0.13
N TRP A 54 -0.95 -4.93 0.57
CA TRP A 54 0.33 -5.39 1.12
C TRP A 54 1.07 -6.35 0.18
N ARG A 55 2.38 -6.47 0.37
CA ARG A 55 3.23 -7.43 -0.32
C ARG A 55 4.00 -8.25 0.71
N GLY A 56 4.33 -9.48 0.37
CA GLY A 56 5.07 -10.37 1.25
C GLY A 56 5.95 -11.32 0.45
N ILE A 57 6.98 -11.85 1.12
CA ILE A 57 7.86 -12.88 0.57
C ILE A 57 7.41 -14.24 1.07
N VAL A 58 7.29 -15.21 0.15
CA VAL A 58 6.87 -16.57 0.47
C VAL A 58 7.97 -17.54 0.07
N ALA A 59 8.27 -18.49 0.95
CA ALA A 59 9.25 -19.55 0.73
C ALA A 59 8.55 -20.93 0.72
N PRO A 60 9.10 -21.93 0.01
CA PRO A 60 8.56 -23.29 0.02
C PRO A 60 8.58 -23.92 1.42
N PRO A 61 7.74 -24.92 1.70
CA PRO A 61 7.75 -25.64 2.97
C PRO A 61 9.06 -26.43 3.16
N GLY A 62 9.37 -26.79 4.42
CA GLY A 62 10.52 -27.65 4.76
C GLY A 62 11.80 -26.91 5.15
N LEU A 63 11.76 -25.58 5.26
CA LEU A 63 12.88 -24.81 5.81
C LEU A 63 13.16 -25.19 7.26
N SER A 64 14.44 -25.38 7.59
CA SER A 64 14.88 -25.41 8.97
C SER A 64 14.71 -24.02 9.61
N GLU A 65 14.67 -23.99 10.95
CA GLU A 65 14.59 -22.73 11.70
C GLU A 65 15.75 -21.79 11.33
N ALA A 66 16.98 -22.32 11.24
CA ALA A 66 18.15 -21.55 10.85
C ALA A 66 18.02 -20.93 9.44
N GLN A 67 17.46 -21.67 8.48
CA GLN A 67 17.22 -21.14 7.13
C GLN A 67 16.14 -20.05 7.13
N ARG A 68 15.05 -20.24 7.87
CA ARG A 68 14.00 -19.23 8.04
C ARG A 68 14.57 -17.95 8.62
N THR A 69 15.28 -18.03 9.73
CA THR A 69 15.89 -16.88 10.41
C THR A 69 16.87 -16.15 9.48
N LYS A 70 17.70 -16.90 8.73
CA LYS A 70 18.62 -16.30 7.76
C LYS A 70 17.88 -15.49 6.68
N LEU A 71 16.80 -16.02 6.12
CA LEU A 71 16.03 -15.34 5.08
C LEU A 71 15.27 -14.13 5.63
N THR A 72 14.61 -14.28 6.79
CA THR A 72 13.92 -13.15 7.44
C THR A 72 14.89 -11.99 7.69
N ARG A 73 16.05 -12.29 8.30
CA ARG A 73 17.08 -11.28 8.57
C ARG A 73 17.60 -10.61 7.30
N LEU A 74 17.78 -11.38 6.22
CA LEU A 74 18.20 -10.82 4.93
C LEU A 74 17.18 -9.79 4.40
N PHE A 75 15.88 -10.08 4.52
CA PHE A 75 14.84 -9.14 4.06
C PHE A 75 14.67 -7.95 5.00
N GLU A 76 14.89 -8.13 6.31
CA GLU A 76 14.95 -7.02 7.27
C GLU A 76 16.13 -6.09 6.94
N GLU A 77 17.34 -6.63 6.76
CA GLU A 77 18.53 -5.86 6.39
C GLU A 77 18.37 -5.15 5.04
N LEU A 78 17.68 -5.76 4.08
CA LEU A 78 17.33 -5.12 2.80
C LEU A 78 16.34 -3.98 3.00
N HIS A 79 15.27 -4.20 3.77
CA HIS A 79 14.24 -3.19 4.02
C HIS A 79 14.77 -1.95 4.74
N ASP A 80 15.68 -2.16 5.69
CA ASP A 80 16.28 -1.09 6.49
C ASP A 80 17.43 -0.37 5.78
N SER A 81 17.81 -0.81 4.56
CA SER A 81 18.90 -0.20 3.80
C SER A 81 18.50 1.18 3.23
N PRO A 82 19.43 2.14 3.12
CA PRO A 82 19.12 3.48 2.58
C PRO A 82 18.63 3.49 1.14
N GLU A 83 18.98 2.47 0.35
CA GLU A 83 18.62 2.35 -1.06
C GLU A 83 17.19 1.82 -1.27
N TRP A 84 16.58 1.23 -0.24
CA TRP A 84 15.21 0.75 -0.25
C TRP A 84 14.21 1.90 -0.05
#